data_AF-A0A531LKY1-F1
#
_entry.id   AF-A0A531LKY1-F1
#
_cell.length_a   1.000
_cell.length_b   1.000
_cell.length_c   1.000
_cell.angle_alpha   90.00
_cell.angle_beta   90.00
_cell.angle_gamma   90.00
#
_symmetry.space_group_name_H-M   'P 1'
#
loop_
_entity.id
_entity.type
_entity.pdbx_description
1 polymer ?
#
loop_
_entity_poly.entity_id
_entity_poly.type
_entity_poly.pdbx_seq_one_letter_code
_entity_poly.pdbx_strand_id
1 'polypeptide(L)'
;MIRAQPAAGREHGLAPEDCRAQLARILNSADFDATGRERRFLSHVVEETLAGRGDRIKAYSIAVEVFGRDMSFDPQTDPIVRIEAGHLRRGLERYYLTAGHDDPILITIPKGGYVPTFSVRSPLETI
;
A
#
# COMPACT_ATOMS: atom_id res chain seq x y z
N MET A 1 37.43 11.86 23.17
CA MET A 1 36.92 12.11 21.80
C MET A 1 36.55 10.77 21.19
N ILE A 2 35.27 10.37 21.31
CA ILE A 2 34.80 9.07 20.82
C ILE A 2 34.40 9.26 19.37
N ARG A 3 35.19 8.70 18.45
CA ARG A 3 34.72 8.42 17.08
C ARG A 3 33.71 7.28 17.20
N ALA A 4 32.43 7.63 17.25
CA ALA A 4 31.36 6.67 16.96
C ALA A 4 31.47 6.29 15.48
N GLN A 5 31.85 5.05 15.22
CA GLN A 5 31.71 4.45 13.90
C GLN A 5 30.21 4.38 13.56
N PRO A 6 29.78 4.74 12.35
CA PRO A 6 28.40 4.48 11.97
C PRO A 6 28.24 2.96 11.92
N ALA A 7 27.35 2.44 12.75
CA ALA A 7 26.89 1.07 12.62
C ALA A 7 26.23 0.96 11.24
N ALA A 8 26.95 0.34 10.30
CA ALA A 8 26.42 -0.11 9.03
C ALA A 8 25.41 -1.24 9.31
N GLY A 9 24.23 -0.87 9.83
CA GLY A 9 23.07 -1.74 9.88
C GLY A 9 22.57 -1.88 8.45
N ARG A 10 22.89 -3.01 7.82
CA ARG A 10 22.34 -3.54 6.55
C ARG A 10 21.15 -2.72 6.02
N GLU A 11 21.41 -1.80 5.10
CA GLU A 11 20.40 -1.16 4.26
C GLU A 11 19.93 -2.20 3.22
N HIS A 12 19.21 -3.24 3.66
CA HIS A 12 18.51 -4.12 2.73
C HIS A 12 17.27 -3.37 2.24
N GLY A 13 17.44 -2.60 1.17
CA GLY A 13 16.31 -2.04 0.43
C GLY A 13 15.31 -3.16 0.12
N LEU A 14 14.05 -2.93 0.46
CA LEU A 14 12.96 -3.86 0.16
C LEU A 14 12.96 -4.19 -1.33
N ALA A 15 13.15 -5.47 -1.69
CA ALA A 15 13.10 -5.87 -3.08
C ALA A 15 11.68 -5.68 -3.62
N PRO A 16 11.51 -5.10 -4.83
CA PRO A 16 10.19 -4.97 -5.46
C PRO A 16 9.45 -6.31 -5.55
N GLU A 17 10.17 -7.41 -5.73
CA GLU A 17 9.64 -8.77 -5.81
C GLU A 17 9.00 -9.22 -4.50
N ASP A 18 9.60 -8.88 -3.35
CA ASP A 18 9.03 -9.19 -2.03
C ASP A 18 7.73 -8.40 -1.79
N CYS A 19 7.69 -7.14 -2.25
CA CYS A 19 6.50 -6.31 -2.18
C CYS A 19 5.36 -6.87 -3.06
N ARG A 20 5.68 -7.35 -4.28
CA ARG A 20 4.69 -8.03 -5.15
C ARG A 20 4.22 -9.36 -4.57
N ALA A 21 5.12 -10.13 -3.97
CA ALA A 21 4.76 -11.37 -3.29
C ALA A 21 3.79 -11.09 -2.13
N GLN A 22 4.06 -10.05 -1.35
CA GLN A 22 3.15 -9.63 -0.28
C GLN A 22 1.80 -9.13 -0.80
N LEU A 23 1.80 -8.33 -1.87
CA LEU A 23 0.57 -7.92 -2.55
C LEU A 23 -0.25 -9.14 -2.97
N ALA A 24 0.39 -10.14 -3.58
CA ALA A 24 -0.28 -11.36 -4.00
C ALA A 24 -0.89 -12.13 -2.81
N ARG A 25 -0.23 -12.19 -1.65
CA ARG A 25 -0.80 -12.78 -0.43
C ARG A 25 -2.08 -12.07 0.00
N ILE A 26 -2.05 -10.74 0.11
CA ILE A 26 -3.21 -9.91 0.47
C ILE A 26 -4.36 -10.14 -0.53
N LEU A 27 -4.07 -10.04 -1.83
CA LEU A 27 -5.07 -10.16 -2.89
C LEU A 27 -5.65 -11.57 -3.07
N ASN A 28 -5.04 -12.61 -2.51
CA ASN A 28 -5.57 -13.98 -2.52
C ASN A 28 -6.17 -14.39 -1.17
N SER A 29 -6.07 -13.55 -0.14
CA SER A 29 -6.65 -13.85 1.17
C SER A 29 -8.17 -13.68 1.18
N ALA A 30 -8.84 -14.63 1.82
CA ALA A 30 -10.27 -14.56 2.13
C ALA A 30 -10.57 -13.56 3.25
N ASP A 31 -9.60 -13.30 4.14
CA ASP A 31 -9.72 -12.37 5.25
C ASP A 31 -9.41 -10.91 4.86
N PHE A 32 -9.00 -10.69 3.60
CA PHE A 32 -8.89 -9.36 3.05
C PHE A 32 -10.27 -8.85 2.62
N ASP A 33 -10.92 -8.16 3.56
CA ASP A 33 -12.23 -7.53 3.42
C ASP A 33 -12.15 -6.33 2.45
N ALA A 34 -12.17 -6.66 1.15
CA ALA A 34 -12.05 -5.72 0.05
C ALA A 34 -12.80 -6.25 -1.18
N THR A 35 -13.59 -5.37 -1.79
CA THR A 35 -14.28 -5.56 -3.05
C THR A 35 -13.28 -5.73 -4.21
N GLY A 36 -13.75 -6.21 -5.35
CA GLY A 36 -12.94 -6.31 -6.56
C GLY A 36 -12.38 -4.96 -7.04
N ARG A 37 -13.06 -3.83 -6.73
CA ARG A 37 -12.57 -2.49 -7.06
C ARG A 37 -11.44 -2.06 -6.14
N GLU A 38 -11.55 -2.29 -4.84
CA GLU A 38 -10.48 -1.99 -3.87
C GLU A 38 -9.24 -2.86 -4.09
N ARG A 39 -9.42 -4.13 -4.47
CA ARG A 39 -8.32 -5.02 -4.89
C ARG A 39 -7.58 -4.49 -6.11
N ARG A 40 -8.30 -4.01 -7.13
CA ARG A 40 -7.69 -3.35 -8.30
C ARG A 40 -6.99 -2.05 -7.93
N PHE A 41 -7.59 -1.26 -7.03
CA PHE A 41 -6.98 -0.04 -6.54
C PHE A 41 -5.64 -0.32 -5.85
N LEU A 42 -5.61 -1.27 -4.91
CA LEU A 42 -4.38 -1.68 -4.23
C LEU A 42 -3.31 -2.16 -5.22
N SER A 43 -3.68 -3.05 -6.14
CA SER A 43 -2.76 -3.56 -7.15
C SER A 43 -2.17 -2.44 -8.01
N HIS A 44 -3.01 -1.54 -8.51
CA HIS A 44 -2.58 -0.42 -9.33
C HIS A 44 -1.57 0.47 -8.61
N VAL A 45 -1.88 0.91 -7.38
CA VAL A 45 -0.97 1.84 -6.67
C VAL A 45 0.34 1.18 -6.24
N VAL A 46 0.33 -0.11 -5.92
CA VAL A 46 1.55 -0.85 -5.60
C VAL A 46 2.43 -0.99 -6.83
N GLU A 47 1.88 -1.44 -7.97
CA GLU A 47 2.68 -1.61 -9.19
C GLU A 47 3.21 -0.29 -9.74
N GLU A 48 2.40 0.79 -9.71
CA GLU A 48 2.88 2.12 -10.12
C GLU A 48 4.01 2.62 -9.21
N THR A 49 3.93 2.37 -7.91
CA THR A 49 4.98 2.77 -6.95
C THR A 49 6.26 1.97 -7.17
N LEU A 50 6.16 0.64 -7.31
CA LEU A 50 7.30 -0.24 -7.57
C LEU A 50 7.96 0.02 -8.93
N ALA A 51 7.20 0.55 -9.90
CA ALA A 51 7.72 0.97 -11.19
C ALA A 51 8.29 2.41 -11.20
N GLY A 52 8.42 3.05 -10.04
CA GLY A 52 8.97 4.41 -9.90
C GLY A 52 8.03 5.51 -10.40
N ARG A 53 6.73 5.24 -10.53
CA ARG A 53 5.71 6.16 -11.05
C ARG A 53 4.76 6.68 -9.97
N GLY A 54 5.19 6.70 -8.71
CA GLY A 54 4.39 7.17 -7.57
C GLY A 54 3.77 8.56 -7.78
N ASP A 55 4.46 9.48 -8.46
CA ASP A 55 3.97 10.83 -8.76
C ASP A 55 2.72 10.88 -9.67
N ARG A 56 2.44 9.78 -10.38
CA ARG A 56 1.23 9.64 -11.22
C ARG A 56 0.01 9.21 -10.43
N ILE A 57 0.20 8.73 -9.20
CA ILE A 57 -0.86 8.21 -8.34
C ILE A 57 -1.63 9.38 -7.70
N LYS A 58 -2.50 10.00 -8.51
CA LYS A 58 -3.39 11.10 -8.13
C LYS A 58 -4.84 10.63 -8.16
N ALA A 59 -5.70 11.33 -7.43
CA ALA A 59 -7.13 11.00 -7.37
C ALA A 59 -7.75 10.90 -8.77
N TYR A 60 -7.41 11.84 -9.66
CA TYR A 60 -7.87 11.83 -11.04
C TYR A 60 -7.45 10.55 -11.79
N SER A 61 -6.15 10.22 -11.79
CA SER A 61 -5.63 9.04 -12.49
C SER A 61 -6.29 7.75 -11.98
N ILE A 62 -6.44 7.60 -10.66
CA ILE A 62 -7.11 6.44 -10.06
C ILE A 62 -8.59 6.37 -10.49
N ALA A 63 -9.30 7.50 -10.47
CA ALA A 63 -10.71 7.52 -10.85
C ALA A 63 -10.92 7.04 -12.29
N VAL A 64 -10.09 7.50 -13.22
CA VAL A 64 -10.19 7.13 -14.64
C VAL A 64 -9.69 5.70 -14.85
N GLU A 65 -8.46 5.38 -14.42
CA GLU A 65 -7.77 4.14 -14.77
C GLU A 65 -8.30 2.92 -13.98
N VAL A 66 -8.73 3.11 -12.73
CA VAL A 66 -9.16 2.01 -11.84
C VAL A 66 -10.68 1.95 -11.72
N PHE A 67 -11.33 3.11 -11.58
CA PHE A 67 -12.78 3.18 -11.36
C PHE A 67 -13.59 3.45 -12.64
N GLY A 68 -12.92 3.65 -13.79
CA GLY A 68 -13.59 3.85 -15.08
C GLY A 68 -14.44 5.11 -15.13
N ARG A 69 -14.05 6.15 -14.37
CA ARG A 69 -14.71 7.46 -14.44
C ARG A 69 -14.32 8.17 -15.73
N ASP A 70 -15.24 9.02 -16.20
CA ASP A 70 -15.00 9.86 -17.36
C ASP A 70 -13.94 10.95 -17.08
N MET A 71 -13.37 11.51 -18.14
CA MET A 71 -12.40 12.61 -18.07
C MET A 71 -12.96 13.87 -17.40
N SER A 72 -14.29 14.04 -17.34
CA SER A 72 -14.96 15.12 -16.61
C SER A 72 -14.94 14.96 -15.08
N PHE A 73 -14.29 13.92 -14.55
CA PHE A 73 -14.20 13.68 -13.11
C PHE A 73 -13.49 14.82 -12.37
N ASP A 74 -14.16 15.36 -11.36
CA ASP A 74 -13.58 16.33 -10.43
C ASP A 74 -13.45 15.72 -9.01
N PRO A 75 -12.22 15.54 -8.49
CA PRO A 75 -12.01 15.01 -7.15
C PRO A 75 -12.52 15.94 -6.04
N GLN A 76 -12.79 17.22 -6.29
CA GLN A 76 -13.38 18.11 -5.28
C GLN A 76 -14.84 17.76 -5.02
N THR A 77 -15.61 17.48 -6.07
CA THR A 77 -17.05 17.22 -5.98
C THR A 77 -17.39 15.72 -5.87
N ASP A 78 -16.56 14.83 -6.41
CA ASP A 78 -16.77 13.39 -6.34
C ASP A 78 -15.74 12.73 -5.38
N PRO A 79 -16.18 12.26 -4.20
CA PRO A 79 -15.29 11.72 -3.17
C PRO A 79 -14.93 10.24 -3.38
N ILE A 80 -15.34 9.59 -4.47
CA ILE A 80 -15.20 8.14 -4.66
C ILE A 80 -13.81 7.62 -4.31
N VAL A 81 -12.75 8.25 -4.83
CA VAL A 81 -11.37 7.79 -4.57
C VAL A 81 -10.98 7.90 -3.11
N ARG A 82 -11.43 8.97 -2.43
CA ARG A 82 -11.17 9.15 -0.99
C ARG A 82 -11.90 8.11 -0.15
N ILE A 83 -13.15 7.79 -0.52
CA ILE A 83 -13.97 6.78 0.17
C ILE A 83 -13.34 5.40 0.02
N GLU A 84 -13.05 4.98 -1.22
CA GLU A 84 -12.43 3.68 -1.51
C GLU A 84 -11.04 3.56 -0.88
N ALA A 85 -10.25 4.65 -0.85
CA ALA A 85 -8.98 4.64 -0.11
C ALA A 85 -9.19 4.48 1.40
N GLY A 86 -10.29 5.01 1.95
CA GLY A 86 -10.66 4.82 3.35
C GLY A 86 -10.97 3.37 3.68
N HIS A 87 -11.77 2.71 2.84
CA HIS A 87 -12.07 1.29 2.97
C HIS A 87 -10.84 0.41 2.78
N LEU A 88 -10.03 0.68 1.76
CA LEU A 88 -8.81 -0.07 1.50
C LEU A 88 -7.83 -0.02 2.69
N ARG A 89 -7.68 1.14 3.34
CA ARG A 89 -6.89 1.26 4.57
C ARG A 89 -7.41 0.36 5.69
N ARG A 90 -8.72 0.34 5.91
CA ARG A 90 -9.36 -0.52 6.93
C ARG A 90 -9.21 -2.01 6.60
N GLY A 91 -9.37 -2.38 5.32
CA GLY A 91 -9.17 -3.75 4.85
C GLY A 91 -7.72 -4.23 5.09
N LEU A 92 -6.73 -3.38 4.79
CA LEU A 92 -5.32 -3.67 5.07
C LEU A 92 -5.04 -3.82 6.57
N GLU A 93 -5.55 -2.89 7.39
CA GLU A 93 -5.42 -2.97 8.85
C GLU A 93 -6.00 -4.28 9.39
N ARG A 94 -7.22 -4.64 9.00
CA ARG A 94 -7.87 -5.88 9.40
C ARG A 94 -7.11 -7.12 8.96
N TYR A 95 -6.61 -7.13 7.71
CA TYR A 95 -5.79 -8.22 7.18
C TYR A 95 -4.54 -8.44 8.04
N TYR A 96 -3.80 -7.38 8.34
CA TYR A 96 -2.56 -7.48 9.13
C TYR A 96 -2.77 -7.76 10.62
N LEU A 97 -3.99 -7.54 11.15
CA LEU A 97 -4.40 -7.97 12.48
C LEU A 97 -4.82 -9.45 12.54
N THR A 98 -5.04 -10.10 11.39
CA THR A 98 -5.58 -11.46 11.31
C THR A 98 -4.67 -12.36 10.47
N ALA A 99 -5.04 -12.66 9.22
CA ALA A 99 -4.32 -13.59 8.35
C ALA A 99 -2.87 -13.18 8.06
N GLY A 100 -2.61 -11.86 7.97
CA GLY A 100 -1.29 -11.30 7.72
C GLY A 100 -0.48 -10.99 8.98
N HIS A 101 -0.87 -11.51 10.15
CA HIS A 101 -0.20 -11.20 11.43
C HIS A 101 1.32 -11.45 11.39
N ASP A 102 1.76 -12.51 10.72
CA ASP A 102 3.18 -12.88 10.65
C ASP A 102 3.82 -12.55 9.29
N ASP A 103 3.10 -11.83 8.43
CA ASP A 103 3.63 -11.45 7.12
C ASP A 103 4.82 -10.48 7.27
N PRO A 104 5.95 -10.76 6.58
CA PRO A 104 7.21 -10.05 6.79
C PRO A 104 7.22 -8.64 6.21
N ILE A 105 6.32 -8.34 5.26
CA ILE A 105 6.22 -7.03 4.61
C ILE A 105 4.88 -6.39 4.94
N LEU A 106 4.93 -5.12 5.35
CA LEU A 106 3.77 -4.28 5.58
C LEU A 106 3.58 -3.34 4.39
N ILE A 107 2.41 -3.42 3.75
CA ILE A 107 1.95 -2.48 2.73
C ILE A 107 0.90 -1.58 3.37
N THR A 108 1.15 -0.28 3.43
CA THR A 108 0.20 0.69 4.01
C THR A 108 -0.08 1.83 3.05
N ILE A 109 -1.27 2.43 3.15
CA ILE A 109 -1.64 3.63 2.38
C ILE A 109 -1.82 4.79 3.36
N PRO A 110 -0.99 5.85 3.28
CA PRO A 110 -1.05 6.95 4.24
C PRO A 110 -2.35 7.75 4.10
N LYS A 111 -2.77 8.43 5.17
CA LYS A 111 -3.85 9.43 5.09
C LYS A 111 -3.37 10.62 4.25
N GLY A 112 -4.27 11.21 3.48
CA GLY A 112 -3.95 12.38 2.62
C GLY A 112 -3.24 12.05 1.30
N GLY A 113 -2.82 10.81 1.10
CA GLY A 113 -2.21 10.34 -0.14
C GLY A 113 -2.71 8.96 -0.56
N TYR A 114 -2.23 8.51 -1.72
CA TYR A 114 -2.58 7.21 -2.31
C TYR A 114 -1.35 6.36 -2.63
N VAL A 115 -0.14 6.93 -2.54
CA VAL A 115 1.11 6.20 -2.76
C VAL A 115 1.35 5.27 -1.55
N PRO A 116 1.39 3.94 -1.75
CA PRO A 116 1.68 3.01 -0.67
C PRO A 116 3.10 3.18 -0.15
N THR A 117 3.29 2.84 1.12
CA THR A 117 4.61 2.67 1.73
C THR A 117 4.84 1.21 2.07
N PHE A 118 6.10 0.81 1.99
CA PHE A 118 6.55 -0.56 2.24
C PHE A 118 7.53 -0.55 3.40
N SER A 119 7.36 -1.48 4.34
CA SER A 119 8.31 -1.69 5.44
C SER A 119 8.45 -3.17 5.75
N VAL A 120 9.63 -3.56 6.24
CA VAL A 120 9.81 -4.87 6.87
C VAL A 120 9.11 -4.82 8.23
N ARG A 121 8.36 -5.87 8.57
CA ARG A 121 7.82 -6.05 9.91
C ARG A 121 9.00 -6.25 10.86
N SER A 122 9.28 -5.26 11.69
CA SER A 122 10.23 -5.42 12.78
C SER A 122 9.72 -6.54 13.69
N PRO A 123 10.56 -7.52 14.07
CA PRO A 123 10.18 -8.45 15.11
C PRO A 123 9.84 -7.63 16.36
N LEU A 124 8.64 -7.84 16.89
CA LEU A 124 8.26 -7.26 18.16
C LEU A 124 9.27 -7.77 19.19
N GLU A 125 10.13 -6.90 19.73
CA GLU A 125 10.93 -7.24 20.91
C GLU A 125 9.92 -7.55 22.02
N THR A 126 9.65 -8.84 22.23
CA THR A 126 8.88 -9.30 23.38
C THR A 126 9.77 -9.08 24.60
N ILE A 127 9.39 -8.11 25.42
CA ILE A 127 9.99 -7.79 26.72
C ILE A 127 9.74 -8.95 27.69
#